data_AF-A0A381W804-F1
#
_entry.id   AF-A0A381W804-F1
#
_cell.length_a   1.000
_cell.length_b   1.000
_cell.length_c   1.000
_cell.angle_alpha   90.00
_cell.angle_beta   90.00
_cell.angle_gamma   90.00
#
_symmetry.space_group_name_H-M   'P 1'
#
loop_
_entity.id
_entity.type
_entity.pdbx_description
1 polymer ?
#
loop_
_entity_poly.entity_id
_entity_poly.type
_entity_poly.pdbx_seq_one_letter_code
_entity_poly.pdbx_strand_id
1 'polypeptide(L)' 'PSDASFKKDHIDALFGELNSDYKDMQESEQLHRDAHLAIAYFDAGRDIPDTIDPRVHELLEKHGPSSE' A
#
# COMPACT_ATOMS: atom_id res chain seq x y z
N PRO A 1 -7.04 -9.81 18.19
CA PRO A 1 -7.01 -9.61 16.73
C PRO A 1 -7.43 -8.18 16.41
N SER A 2 -6.48 -7.34 16.01
CA SER A 2 -6.81 -6.02 15.47
C SER A 2 -7.53 -6.28 14.15
N ASP A 3 -8.84 -6.03 14.08
CA ASP A 3 -9.67 -6.04 12.85
C ASP A 3 -9.29 -4.86 11.92
N ALA A 4 -7.99 -4.58 11.78
CA ALA A 4 -7.48 -3.52 10.94
C ALA A 4 -7.45 -4.05 9.51
N SER A 5 -8.30 -3.50 8.64
CA SER A 5 -8.25 -3.69 7.20
C SER A 5 -8.16 -2.34 6.49
N PHE A 6 -7.66 -2.34 5.26
CA PHE A 6 -7.65 -1.14 4.42
C PHE A 6 -9.08 -0.73 4.10
N LYS A 7 -9.45 0.47 4.55
CA LYS A 7 -10.72 1.11 4.20
C LYS A 7 -10.50 1.96 2.96
N LYS A 8 -11.61 2.33 2.33
CA LYS A 8 -11.61 3.18 1.13
C LYS A 8 -10.72 4.42 1.28
N ASP A 9 -10.84 5.15 2.39
CA ASP A 9 -10.08 6.38 2.60
C ASP A 9 -8.56 6.14 2.66
N HIS A 10 -8.12 5.01 3.22
CA HIS A 10 -6.71 4.60 3.21
C HIS A 10 -6.22 4.31 1.78
N ILE A 11 -7.05 3.62 1.00
CA ILE A 11 -6.77 3.26 -0.39
C ILE A 11 -6.70 4.52 -1.26
N ASP A 12 -7.68 5.41 -1.13
CA ASP A 12 -7.74 6.66 -1.88
C ASP A 12 -6.53 7.56 -1.56
N ALA A 13 -6.12 7.65 -0.30
CA ALA A 13 -4.93 8.41 0.10
C ALA A 13 -3.64 7.80 -0.46
N LEU A 14 -3.47 6.48 -0.31
CA LEU A 14 -2.29 5.75 -0.81
C LEU A 14 -2.13 5.89 -2.31
N PHE A 15 -3.17 5.56 -3.08
CA PHE A 15 -3.11 5.65 -4.54
C PHE A 15 -3.11 7.09 -5.04
N GLY A 16 -3.66 8.04 -4.27
CA GLY A 16 -3.55 9.46 -4.54
C GLY A 16 -2.10 9.94 -4.52
N GLU A 17 -1.34 9.57 -3.49
CA GLU A 17 0.09 9.87 -3.40
C GLU A 17 0.89 9.11 -4.47
N LEU A 18 0.55 7.85 -4.70
CA LEU A 18 1.23 7.02 -5.70
C LEU A 18 1.10 7.61 -7.11
N ASN A 19 -0.07 8.12 -7.46
CA ASN A 19 -0.30 8.85 -8.72
C ASN A 19 0.25 10.28 -8.75
N SER A 20 0.40 10.94 -7.61
CA SER A 20 1.00 12.28 -7.57
C SER A 20 2.49 12.18 -7.87
N ASP A 21 3.19 11.28 -7.17
CA ASP A 21 4.63 11.35 -7.04
C ASP A 21 5.36 10.41 -8.00
N TYR A 22 4.68 9.34 -8.45
CA TYR A 22 5.33 8.27 -9.22
C TYR A 22 4.71 8.01 -10.60
N LYS A 23 3.61 8.68 -10.99
CA LYS A 23 2.87 8.36 -12.23
C LYS A 23 3.69 8.38 -13.52
N ASP A 24 4.68 9.27 -13.62
CA ASP A 24 5.47 9.48 -14.84
C ASP A 24 6.77 8.65 -14.84
N MET A 25 6.97 7.82 -13.82
CA MET A 25 8.11 6.92 -13.72
C MET A 25 7.86 5.63 -14.49
N GLN A 26 8.92 5.06 -15.06
CA GLN A 26 8.84 3.73 -15.71
C GLN A 26 8.34 2.64 -14.77
N GLU A 27 8.53 2.82 -13.47
CA GLU A 27 8.18 1.89 -12.39
C GLU A 27 6.75 2.09 -11.87
N SER A 28 6.01 3.12 -12.35
CA SER A 28 4.66 3.46 -11.88
C SER A 28 3.73 2.24 -11.85
N GLU A 29 3.71 1.48 -12.94
CA GLU A 29 2.87 0.29 -13.08
C GLU A 29 3.29 -0.83 -12.12
N GLN A 30 4.58 -0.94 -11.78
CA GLN A 30 5.06 -1.89 -10.78
C GLN A 30 4.61 -1.45 -9.39
N LEU A 31 4.77 -0.18 -9.04
CA LEU A 31 4.36 0.36 -7.75
C LEU A 31 2.86 0.21 -7.50
N HIS A 32 2.03 0.43 -8.52
CA HIS A 32 0.59 0.19 -8.43
C HIS A 32 0.25 -1.28 -8.16
N ARG A 33 0.92 -2.21 -8.85
CA ARG A 33 0.74 -3.65 -8.61
C ARG A 33 1.18 -4.06 -7.22
N ASP A 34 2.34 -3.59 -6.79
CA ASP A 34 2.92 -3.90 -5.49
C ASP A 34 2.03 -3.34 -4.37
N ALA A 35 1.47 -2.14 -4.54
CA ALA A 35 0.49 -1.57 -3.60
C ALA A 35 -0.78 -2.44 -3.47
N HIS A 36 -1.35 -2.88 -4.59
CA HIS A 36 -2.50 -3.80 -4.55
C HIS A 36 -2.17 -5.13 -3.85
N LEU A 37 -0.99 -5.70 -4.12
CA LEU A 37 -0.55 -6.94 -3.50
C LEU A 37 -0.33 -6.76 -1.99
N ALA A 38 0.35 -5.69 -1.58
CA ALA A 38 0.65 -5.40 -0.19
C ALA A 38 -0.64 -5.22 0.64
N ILE A 39 -1.63 -4.50 0.11
CA ILE A 39 -2.96 -4.37 0.74
C ILE A 39 -3.62 -5.74 0.89
N ALA A 40 -3.59 -6.58 -0.16
CA ALA A 40 -4.18 -7.91 -0.10
C ALA A 40 -3.50 -8.84 0.92
N TYR A 41 -2.17 -8.76 1.07
CA TYR A 41 -1.45 -9.48 2.12
C TYR A 41 -1.85 -8.99 3.51
N PHE A 42 -1.89 -7.67 3.71
CA PHE A 42 -2.28 -7.06 4.97
C PHE A 42 -3.71 -7.47 5.38
N ASP A 43 -4.68 -7.31 4.49
CA ASP A 43 -6.09 -7.67 4.75
C ASP A 43 -6.29 -9.18 4.98
N ALA A 44 -5.41 -10.01 4.41
CA ALA A 44 -5.37 -11.45 4.65
C ALA A 44 -4.67 -11.84 5.98
N GLY A 45 -4.15 -10.87 6.74
CA GLY A 45 -3.37 -11.11 7.95
C GLY A 45 -2.07 -11.86 7.70
N ARG A 46 -1.46 -11.65 6.53
CA ARG A 46 -0.20 -12.28 6.10
C ARG A 46 0.93 -11.25 6.08
N ASP A 47 2.14 -11.74 6.32
CA ASP A 47 3.35 -10.94 6.16
C ASP A 47 3.47 -10.46 4.71
N ILE A 48 3.78 -9.19 4.54
CA ILE A 48 4.05 -8.59 3.23
C ILE A 48 5.47 -9.00 2.83
N PRO A 49 5.66 -9.62 1.65
CA PRO A 49 6.96 -10.14 1.25
C PRO A 49 7.94 -9.02 0.90
N ASP A 50 9.24 -9.22 1.18
CA ASP A 50 10.34 -8.28 0.88
C ASP A 50 10.51 -7.97 -0.63
N THR A 51 9.77 -8.68 -1.49
CA THR A 51 9.74 -8.41 -2.94
C THR A 51 8.89 -7.20 -3.31
N ILE A 52 8.04 -6.71 -2.39
CA ILE A 52 7.27 -5.48 -2.56
C ILE A 52 8.23 -4.29 -2.49
N ASP A 53 8.07 -3.34 -3.41
CA ASP A 53 8.93 -2.15 -3.45
C ASP A 53 8.91 -1.39 -2.10
N PRO A 54 10.07 -0.98 -1.56
CA PRO A 54 10.14 -0.28 -0.27
C PRO A 54 9.33 1.02 -0.24
N ARG A 55 9.14 1.71 -1.37
CA ARG A 55 8.26 2.90 -1.44
C ARG A 55 6.81 2.55 -1.13
N VAL A 56 6.37 1.36 -1.55
CA VAL A 56 5.02 0.86 -1.24
C VAL A 56 4.92 0.55 0.25
N HIS A 57 5.95 -0.04 0.88
CA HIS A 57 5.96 -0.25 2.33
C HIS A 57 5.80 1.06 3.11
N GLU A 58 6.56 2.10 2.74
CA GLU A 58 6.45 3.42 3.37
C GLU A 58 5.04 4.02 3.21
N LEU A 59 4.44 3.89 2.03
CA LEU A 59 3.08 4.36 1.78
C LEU A 59 2.03 3.57 2.58
N LEU A 60 2.20 2.26 2.75
CA LEU A 60 1.32 1.44 3.58
C LEU A 60 1.41 1.82 5.06
N GLU A 61 2.61 2.06 5.58
CA GLU A 61 2.78 2.52 6.97
C GLU A 61 2.17 3.91 7.18
N LYS A 62 2.29 4.79 6.18
CA LYS A 62 1.79 6.16 6.24
C LYS A 62 0.27 6.26 6.16
N HIS A 63 -0.36 5.51 5.25
CA HIS A 63 -1.79 5.63 4.92
C HIS A 63 -2.63 4.46 5.43
N GLY A 64 -1.99 3.38 5.88
CA GLY A 64 -2.66 2.19 6.35
C GLY A 64 -3.36 2.37 7.69
N PRO A 65 -4.22 1.40 8.06
CA PRO A 65 -4.91 1.43 9.33
C PRO A 65 -3.90 1.38 10.49
N SER A 66 -3.80 2.47 11.25
CA SER A 66 -3.01 2.51 12.47
C SER A 66 -3.64 1.61 13.53
N SER A 67 -2.81 0.79 14.18
CA SER A 67 -3.21 0.15 15.44
C SER A 67 -3.10 1.21 16.54
N GLU A 68 -4.18 1.92 16.82
CA GLU A 68 -4.32 2.66 18.10
C GLU A 68 -4.58 1.70 19.27
#